data_AF-A0A9X7WLY7-F1
#
_entry.id   AF-A0A9X7WLY7-F1
#
_cell.length_a   1.000
_cell.length_b   1.000
_cell.length_c   1.000
_cell.angle_alpha   90.00
_cell.angle_beta   90.00
_cell.angle_gamma   90.00
#
_symmetry.space_group_name_H-M   'P 1'
#
loop_
_entity.id
_entity.type
_entity.pdbx_description
1 polymer ?
#
loop_
_entity_poly.entity_id
_entity_poly.type
_entity_poly.pdbx_seq_one_letter_code
_entity_poly.pdbx_strand_id
1 'polypeptide(L)'
;MQTLSVAEFTLRLAVGLGCGALIGLERQWRARMAGLRTNALVAAGATLFVLYAVAVEPSSTRVASYVVSGVGFLGGGVILREGFNVRGLNTAATLWCSAAVGVLAAAGDLVFALIGTGAIVGTHLLLRPLGRLIDRDQHVEEDEPQSPYEVQVICRPKSEKYLRAQIVQHTASNDLILRGIHTVRAGEDNIALTASMLSDSRAPDRLERLVAELSLQPGVYAVQWHAEDQSSLSPD
;
A
#
# COMPACT_ATOMS: atom_id res chain seq x y z
N MET A 1 12.89 -18.36 -39.72
CA MET A 1 12.18 -18.46 -38.44
C MET A 1 13.18 -18.96 -37.41
N GLN A 2 13.64 -18.12 -36.47
CA GLN A 2 14.35 -18.63 -35.30
C GLN A 2 13.31 -19.40 -34.47
N THR A 3 13.38 -20.73 -34.49
CA THR A 3 12.50 -21.56 -33.68
C THR A 3 12.92 -21.45 -32.23
N LEU A 4 12.12 -20.76 -31.42
CA LEU A 4 12.33 -20.64 -29.98
C LEU A 4 12.21 -22.05 -29.37
N SER A 5 13.30 -22.57 -28.82
CA SER A 5 13.28 -23.89 -28.18
C SER A 5 12.47 -23.82 -26.89
N VAL A 6 11.88 -24.95 -26.47
CA VAL A 6 11.15 -25.03 -25.19
C VAL A 6 12.05 -24.61 -24.02
N ALA A 7 13.32 -25.03 -24.03
CA ALA A 7 14.30 -24.67 -23.01
C ALA A 7 14.54 -23.14 -22.97
N GLU A 8 14.68 -22.50 -24.12
CA GLU A 8 14.88 -21.06 -24.22
C GLU A 8 13.64 -20.27 -23.80
N PHE A 9 12.45 -20.74 -24.18
CA PHE A 9 11.18 -20.17 -23.73
C PHE A 9 11.07 -20.22 -22.20
N THR A 10 11.30 -21.40 -21.61
CA THR A 10 11.24 -21.60 -20.16
C THR A 10 12.28 -20.75 -19.44
N LEU A 11 13.51 -20.66 -19.96
CA LEU A 11 14.56 -19.84 -19.36
C LEU A 11 14.20 -18.36 -19.35
N ARG A 12 13.79 -17.80 -20.49
CA ARG A 12 13.42 -16.38 -20.61
C ARG A 12 12.22 -16.04 -19.71
N LEU A 13 11.22 -16.93 -19.65
CA LEU A 13 10.09 -16.79 -18.75
C LEU A 13 10.50 -16.83 -17.27
N ALA A 14 11.36 -17.78 -16.89
CA ALA A 14 11.85 -17.91 -15.52
C ALA A 14 12.66 -16.67 -15.10
N VAL A 15 13.49 -16.12 -15.99
CA VAL A 15 14.24 -14.88 -15.72
C VAL A 15 13.31 -13.69 -15.58
N GLY A 16 12.35 -13.51 -16.49
CA GLY A 16 11.37 -12.42 -16.40
C GLY A 16 10.55 -12.46 -15.11
N LEU A 17 10.04 -13.64 -14.76
CA LEU A 17 9.32 -13.87 -13.50
C LEU A 17 10.21 -13.62 -12.29
N GLY A 18 11.43 -14.17 -12.29
CA GLY A 18 12.39 -14.01 -11.19
C GLY A 18 12.79 -12.56 -10.96
N CYS A 19 13.02 -11.79 -12.02
CA CYS A 19 13.33 -10.38 -11.92
C CYS A 19 12.15 -9.57 -11.35
N GLY A 20 10.93 -9.80 -11.85
CA GLY A 20 9.72 -9.18 -11.29
C GLY A 20 9.49 -9.57 -9.83
N ALA A 21 9.79 -10.82 -9.47
CA ALA A 21 9.73 -11.27 -8.08
C ALA A 21 10.76 -10.57 -7.19
N LEU A 22 12.00 -10.35 -7.66
CA LEU A 22 13.02 -9.62 -6.90
C LEU A 22 12.60 -8.17 -6.63
N ILE A 23 12.05 -7.47 -7.63
CA ILE A 23 11.49 -6.12 -7.47
C ILE A 23 10.35 -6.15 -6.44
N GLY A 24 9.42 -7.11 -6.60
CA GLY A 24 8.28 -7.23 -5.71
C GLY A 24 8.64 -7.64 -4.28
N LEU A 25 9.74 -8.39 -4.08
CA LEU A 25 10.23 -8.77 -2.75
C LEU A 25 10.74 -7.55 -1.99
N GLU A 26 11.54 -6.70 -2.65
CA GLU A 26 11.99 -5.42 -2.09
C GLU A 26 10.78 -4.54 -1.71
N ARG A 27 9.77 -4.48 -2.57
CA ARG A 27 8.53 -3.74 -2.29
C ARG A 27 7.73 -4.32 -1.13
N GLN A 28 7.55 -5.64 -1.07
CA GLN A 28 6.75 -6.28 -0.03
C GLN A 28 7.43 -6.18 1.34
N TRP A 29 8.76 -6.29 1.40
CA TRP A 29 9.50 -6.07 2.64
C TRP A 29 9.33 -4.62 3.17
N ARG A 30 9.00 -3.68 2.29
CA ARG A 30 8.68 -2.29 2.65
C ARG A 30 7.18 -2.00 2.80
N ALA A 31 6.34 -3.03 2.94
CA ALA A 31 4.90 -2.92 3.14
C ALA A 31 4.16 -2.07 2.08
N ARG A 32 4.63 -2.10 0.81
CA ARG A 32 3.98 -1.38 -0.30
C ARG A 32 2.80 -2.16 -0.88
N MET A 33 1.81 -1.45 -1.46
CA MET A 33 0.58 -2.03 -2.02
C MET A 33 0.82 -3.10 -3.11
N ALA A 34 1.76 -2.89 -4.04
CA ALA A 34 2.16 -3.90 -5.02
C ALA A 34 3.42 -4.66 -4.55
N GLY A 35 3.21 -5.80 -3.91
CA GLY A 35 4.27 -6.67 -3.40
C GLY A 35 4.79 -7.69 -4.41
N LEU A 36 5.29 -8.82 -3.88
CA LEU A 36 5.94 -9.90 -4.62
C LEU A 36 5.08 -10.46 -5.77
N ARG A 37 3.84 -10.86 -5.45
CA ARG A 37 2.93 -11.53 -6.39
C ARG A 37 2.59 -10.63 -7.58
N THR A 38 2.28 -9.36 -7.31
CA THR A 38 1.84 -8.41 -8.35
C THR A 38 2.96 -8.13 -9.35
N ASN A 39 4.17 -7.82 -8.88
CA ASN A 39 5.30 -7.51 -9.78
C ASN A 39 5.75 -8.75 -10.57
N ALA A 40 5.76 -9.93 -9.95
CA ALA A 40 6.07 -11.18 -10.64
C ALA A 40 5.06 -11.49 -11.75
N LEU A 41 3.75 -11.30 -11.50
CA LEU A 41 2.71 -11.52 -12.51
C LEU A 41 2.77 -10.52 -13.65
N VAL A 42 3.02 -9.24 -13.37
CA VAL A 42 3.16 -8.21 -14.42
C VAL A 42 4.37 -8.49 -15.31
N ALA A 43 5.53 -8.82 -14.73
CA ALA A 43 6.72 -9.17 -15.50
C ALA A 43 6.52 -10.46 -16.30
N ALA A 44 5.93 -11.51 -15.70
CA ALA A 44 5.65 -12.77 -16.37
C ALA A 44 4.64 -12.59 -17.53
N GLY A 45 3.57 -11.82 -17.32
CA GLY A 45 2.58 -11.51 -18.37
C GLY A 45 3.20 -10.78 -19.55
N ALA A 46 3.99 -9.73 -19.29
CA ALA A 46 4.77 -9.02 -20.32
C ALA A 46 5.70 -9.97 -21.08
N THR A 47 6.38 -10.86 -20.35
CA THR A 47 7.29 -11.86 -20.93
C THR A 47 6.55 -12.81 -21.86
N LEU A 48 5.40 -13.34 -21.44
CA LEU A 48 4.57 -14.27 -22.21
C LEU A 48 4.04 -13.63 -23.51
N PHE A 49 3.54 -12.40 -23.46
CA PHE A 49 3.05 -11.72 -24.66
C PHE A 49 4.15 -11.54 -25.71
N VAL A 50 5.34 -11.11 -25.29
CA VAL A 50 6.46 -10.90 -26.21
C VAL A 50 7.04 -12.23 -26.71
N LEU A 51 7.16 -13.26 -25.87
CA LEU A 51 7.57 -14.60 -26.31
C LEU A 51 6.60 -15.19 -27.33
N TYR A 52 5.29 -15.03 -27.13
CA TYR A 52 4.28 -15.41 -28.12
C TYR A 52 4.49 -14.68 -29.44
N ALA A 53 4.74 -13.37 -29.39
CA ALA A 53 5.03 -12.58 -30.59
C ALA A 53 6.24 -13.17 -31.34
N VAL A 54 7.38 -13.36 -30.67
CA VAL A 54 8.60 -13.91 -31.28
C VAL A 54 8.36 -15.30 -31.89
N ALA A 55 7.50 -16.14 -31.28
CA ALA A 55 7.18 -17.47 -31.78
C ALA A 55 6.32 -17.46 -33.06
N VAL A 56 5.41 -16.47 -33.22
CA VAL A 56 4.45 -16.41 -34.33
C VAL A 56 4.94 -15.49 -35.46
N GLU A 57 5.50 -14.33 -35.14
CA GLU A 57 5.96 -13.35 -36.12
C GLU A 57 7.11 -12.48 -35.54
N PRO A 58 8.23 -12.27 -36.26
CA PRO A 58 9.39 -11.57 -35.71
C PRO A 58 9.18 -10.10 -35.30
N SER A 59 7.99 -9.52 -35.49
CA SER A 59 7.70 -8.12 -35.15
C SER A 59 7.38 -7.92 -33.65
N SER A 60 8.33 -8.31 -32.79
CA SER A 60 8.23 -8.21 -31.32
C SER A 60 7.96 -6.78 -30.81
N THR A 61 8.37 -5.76 -31.55
CA THR A 61 8.24 -4.34 -31.19
C THR A 61 6.79 -3.90 -31.07
N ARG A 62 5.87 -4.43 -31.90
CA ARG A 62 4.45 -4.04 -31.85
C ARG A 62 3.78 -4.54 -30.57
N VAL A 63 4.05 -5.79 -30.21
CA VAL A 63 3.50 -6.39 -28.98
C VAL A 63 4.11 -5.72 -27.75
N ALA A 64 5.40 -5.38 -27.77
CA ALA A 64 6.02 -4.58 -26.70
C ALA A 64 5.31 -3.22 -26.50
N SER A 65 4.95 -2.50 -27.56
CA SER A 65 4.18 -1.26 -27.44
C SER A 65 2.81 -1.47 -26.81
N TYR A 66 2.12 -2.57 -27.12
CA TYR A 66 0.85 -2.92 -26.47
C TYR A 66 1.02 -3.30 -25.00
N VAL A 67 2.13 -3.95 -24.63
CA VAL A 67 2.46 -4.20 -23.21
C VAL A 67 2.63 -2.88 -22.45
N VAL A 68 3.36 -1.91 -23.02
CA VAL A 68 3.53 -0.58 -22.42
C VAL A 68 2.18 0.11 -22.22
N SER A 69 1.31 0.08 -23.23
CA SER A 69 -0.04 0.66 -23.14
C SER A 69 -0.92 -0.06 -22.12
N GLY A 70 -0.90 -1.40 -22.09
CA GLY A 70 -1.73 -2.20 -21.19
C GLY A 70 -1.33 -2.03 -19.72
N VAL A 71 -0.04 -1.92 -19.43
CA VAL A 71 0.44 -1.65 -18.07
C VAL A 71 0.17 -0.21 -17.65
N GLY A 72 0.13 0.75 -18.60
CA GLY A 72 -0.38 2.10 -18.33
C GLY A 72 -1.83 2.10 -17.83
N PHE A 73 -2.70 1.26 -18.41
CA PHE A 73 -4.08 1.09 -17.93
C PHE A 73 -4.14 0.49 -16.52
N LEU A 74 -3.36 -0.56 -16.25
CA LEU A 74 -3.25 -1.13 -14.88
C LEU A 74 -2.70 -0.11 -13.88
N GLY A 75 -1.74 0.71 -14.30
CA GLY A 75 -1.16 1.82 -13.53
C GLY A 75 -2.21 2.85 -13.13
N GLY A 76 -3.11 3.23 -14.05
CA GLY A 76 -4.23 4.10 -13.75
C GLY A 76 -5.19 3.52 -12.71
N GLY A 77 -5.39 2.19 -12.72
CA GLY A 77 -6.26 1.49 -11.76
C GLY A 77 -5.71 1.40 -10.33
N VAL A 78 -4.39 1.55 -10.14
CA VAL A 78 -3.75 1.55 -8.80
C VAL A 78 -3.50 2.96 -8.27
N ILE A 79 -3.65 3.99 -9.09
CA ILE A 79 -3.53 5.39 -8.67
C ILE A 79 -4.88 5.85 -8.13
N LEU A 80 -4.93 6.13 -6.83
CA LEU A 80 -6.15 6.53 -6.13
C LEU A 80 -6.00 7.98 -5.66
N ARG A 81 -7.08 8.77 -5.80
CA ARG A 81 -7.12 10.15 -5.33
C ARG A 81 -8.10 10.26 -4.17
N GLU A 82 -7.61 10.68 -3.01
CA GLU A 82 -8.39 10.91 -1.79
C GLU A 82 -8.29 12.40 -1.43
N GLY A 83 -9.28 13.19 -1.87
CA GLY A 83 -9.29 14.65 -1.71
C GLY A 83 -8.13 15.33 -2.43
N PHE A 84 -7.23 15.95 -1.65
CA PHE A 84 -6.01 16.59 -2.15
C PHE A 84 -4.81 15.63 -2.26
N ASN A 85 -4.91 14.41 -1.72
CA ASN A 85 -3.81 13.46 -1.73
C ASN A 85 -3.93 12.46 -2.89
N VAL A 86 -2.82 12.14 -3.54
CA VAL A 86 -2.73 11.13 -4.61
C VAL A 86 -1.85 9.99 -4.13
N ARG A 87 -2.32 8.75 -4.31
CA ARG A 87 -1.68 7.54 -3.79
C ARG A 87 -1.43 6.55 -4.92
N GLY A 88 -0.44 5.69 -4.75
CA GLY A 88 -0.15 4.61 -5.70
C GLY A 88 0.70 5.03 -6.92
N LEU A 89 1.19 6.26 -6.99
CA LEU A 89 2.02 6.75 -8.09
C LEU A 89 3.31 5.93 -8.24
N ASN A 90 4.03 5.72 -7.13
CA ASN A 90 5.26 4.91 -7.10
C ASN A 90 4.98 3.43 -7.39
N THR A 91 3.82 2.93 -6.94
CA THR A 91 3.36 1.58 -7.24
C THR A 91 3.12 1.41 -8.74
N ALA A 92 2.40 2.34 -9.38
CA ALA A 92 2.19 2.34 -10.83
C ALA A 92 3.52 2.39 -11.61
N ALA A 93 4.44 3.26 -11.20
CA ALA A 93 5.77 3.36 -11.81
C ALA A 93 6.55 2.05 -11.67
N THR A 94 6.51 1.40 -10.50
CA THR A 94 7.19 0.11 -10.28
C THR A 94 6.61 -0.99 -11.16
N LEU A 95 5.28 -1.07 -11.29
CA LEU A 95 4.63 -2.06 -12.16
C LEU A 95 5.01 -1.85 -13.63
N TRP A 96 5.10 -0.59 -14.06
CA TRP A 96 5.56 -0.22 -15.40
C TRP A 96 7.00 -0.68 -15.65
N CYS A 97 7.90 -0.45 -14.70
CA CYS A 97 9.28 -0.93 -14.77
C CYS A 97 9.38 -2.48 -14.76
N SER A 98 8.58 -3.16 -13.93
CA SER A 98 8.53 -4.64 -13.89
C SER A 98 8.12 -5.24 -15.24
N ALA A 99 7.16 -4.62 -15.92
CA ALA A 99 6.78 -5.01 -17.27
C ALA A 99 7.92 -4.83 -18.29
N ALA A 100 8.63 -3.69 -18.23
CA ALA A 100 9.77 -3.43 -19.10
C ALA A 100 10.88 -4.49 -18.93
N VAL A 101 11.15 -4.91 -17.70
CA VAL A 101 12.10 -6.01 -17.43
C VAL A 101 11.63 -7.34 -18.01
N GLY A 102 10.33 -7.64 -17.94
CA GLY A 102 9.74 -8.81 -18.60
C GLY A 102 9.89 -8.77 -20.13
N VAL A 103 9.72 -7.60 -20.75
CA VAL A 103 9.94 -7.41 -22.19
C VAL A 103 11.41 -7.66 -22.57
N LEU A 104 12.37 -7.15 -21.78
CA LEU A 104 13.81 -7.39 -21.99
C LEU A 104 14.16 -8.89 -21.87
N ALA A 105 13.60 -9.57 -20.87
CA ALA A 105 13.81 -11.00 -20.69
C ALA A 105 13.25 -11.81 -21.89
N ALA A 106 12.06 -11.44 -22.38
CA ALA A 106 11.45 -12.08 -23.56
C ALA A 106 12.23 -11.83 -24.85
N ALA A 107 12.81 -10.64 -25.03
CA ALA A 107 13.64 -10.30 -26.17
C ALA A 107 14.92 -11.17 -26.25
N GLY A 108 15.34 -11.74 -25.11
CA GLY A 108 16.56 -12.54 -24.98
C GLY A 108 17.71 -11.77 -24.34
N ASP A 109 17.51 -10.49 -24.04
CA ASP A 109 18.49 -9.60 -23.43
C ASP A 109 18.56 -9.77 -21.91
N LEU A 110 18.90 -10.99 -21.46
CA LEU A 110 18.87 -11.38 -20.04
C LEU A 110 19.77 -10.48 -19.17
N VAL A 111 20.92 -10.06 -19.69
CA VAL A 111 21.83 -9.15 -18.98
C VAL A 111 21.20 -7.78 -18.77
N PHE A 112 20.51 -7.24 -19.79
CA PHE A 112 19.81 -5.96 -19.65
C PHE A 112 18.61 -6.06 -18.70
N ALA A 113 17.91 -7.21 -18.68
CA ALA A 113 16.86 -7.46 -17.69
C ALA A 113 17.42 -7.42 -16.26
N LEU A 114 18.59 -8.03 -16.01
CA LEU A 114 19.24 -8.00 -14.70
C LEU A 114 19.74 -6.59 -14.32
N ILE A 115 20.35 -5.86 -15.26
CA ILE A 115 20.78 -4.47 -15.03
C ILE A 115 19.58 -3.58 -14.71
N GLY A 116 18.49 -3.70 -15.48
CA GLY A 116 17.25 -2.96 -15.24
C GLY A 116 16.65 -3.28 -13.87
N THR A 117 16.60 -4.55 -13.49
CA THR A 117 16.16 -4.99 -12.15
C THR A 117 17.00 -4.37 -11.05
N GLY A 118 18.34 -4.41 -11.20
CA GLY A 118 19.27 -3.80 -10.27
C GLY A 118 19.10 -2.28 -10.17
N ALA A 119 18.86 -1.59 -11.28
CA ALA A 119 18.63 -0.16 -11.30
C ALA A 119 17.32 0.22 -10.58
N ILE A 120 16.24 -0.54 -10.77
CA ILE A 120 14.94 -0.33 -10.11
C ILE A 120 15.10 -0.51 -8.60
N VAL A 121 15.64 -1.66 -8.18
CA VAL A 121 15.88 -1.98 -6.76
C VAL A 121 16.86 -0.97 -6.13
N GLY A 122 17.92 -0.61 -6.84
CA GLY A 122 18.90 0.38 -6.42
C GLY A 122 18.28 1.77 -6.26
N THR A 123 17.40 2.18 -7.16
CA THR A 123 16.66 3.45 -7.07
C THR A 123 15.83 3.47 -5.79
N HIS A 124 15.09 2.40 -5.51
CA HIS A 124 14.29 2.30 -4.28
C HIS A 124 15.14 2.30 -2.99
N LEU A 125 16.36 1.74 -3.04
CA LEU A 125 17.29 1.69 -1.91
C LEU A 125 18.01 3.02 -1.66
N LEU A 126 18.52 3.66 -2.72
CA LEU A 126 19.42 4.81 -2.65
C LEU A 126 18.69 6.15 -2.56
N LEU A 127 17.56 6.32 -3.25
CA LEU A 127 16.84 7.60 -3.24
C LEU A 127 16.04 7.84 -1.96
N ARG A 128 15.71 6.77 -1.20
CA ARG A 128 14.96 6.91 0.05
C ARG A 128 15.72 7.65 1.18
N PRO A 129 17.00 7.34 1.49
CA PRO A 129 17.76 8.14 2.46
C PRO A 129 17.96 9.57 1.96
N LEU A 130 18.11 9.77 0.64
CA LEU A 130 18.29 11.10 0.05
C LEU A 130 17.02 11.95 0.15
N GLY A 131 15.84 11.36 -0.03
CA GLY A 131 14.55 12.03 0.20
C GLY A 131 14.39 12.47 1.65
N ARG A 132 14.82 11.67 2.63
CA ARG A 132 14.81 12.05 4.06
C ARG A 132 15.82 13.15 4.42
N LEU A 133 16.87 13.35 3.60
CA LEU A 133 17.83 14.44 3.76
C LEU A 133 17.32 15.76 3.17
N ILE A 134 16.48 15.67 2.13
CA ILE A 134 15.92 16.82 1.41
C ILE A 134 14.60 17.29 2.03
N ASP A 135 13.77 16.35 2.49
CA ASP A 135 12.45 16.65 3.01
C ASP A 135 12.48 16.71 4.55
N ARG A 136 12.71 17.93 5.03
CA ARG A 136 12.57 18.31 6.43
C ARG A 136 11.38 19.25 6.56
N ASP A 137 10.19 18.89 6.05
CA ASP A 137 8.88 19.34 6.61
C ASP A 137 7.59 18.80 5.97
N GLN A 138 7.56 17.80 5.08
CA GLN A 138 6.28 17.19 4.67
C GLN A 138 6.26 15.67 4.87
N HIS A 139 5.38 15.20 5.77
CA HIS A 139 5.00 13.79 5.91
C HIS A 139 4.20 13.34 4.67
N VAL A 140 4.81 13.32 3.50
CA VAL A 140 4.32 12.60 2.32
C VAL A 140 4.90 11.19 2.39
N GLU A 141 4.51 10.44 3.44
CA GLU A 141 4.69 8.98 3.43
C GLU A 141 3.61 8.37 2.53
N GLU A 142 3.80 8.54 1.22
CA GLU A 142 3.18 7.72 0.19
C GLU A 142 3.61 6.26 0.44
N ASP A 143 2.83 5.49 1.19
CA ASP A 143 2.24 4.21 0.76
C ASP A 143 1.60 3.41 1.93
N GLU A 144 1.50 3.91 3.17
CA GLU A 144 0.64 3.25 4.18
C GLU A 144 -0.75 3.91 4.25
N PRO A 145 -1.85 3.16 4.02
CA PRO A 145 -3.19 3.68 4.26
C PRO A 145 -3.32 3.98 5.74
N GLN A 146 -3.35 5.27 6.07
CA GLN A 146 -3.90 5.71 7.35
C GLN A 146 -5.42 5.51 7.26
N SER A 147 -5.90 4.41 7.81
CA SER A 147 -7.33 4.11 7.87
C SER A 147 -7.96 4.91 9.00
N PRO A 148 -9.15 5.50 8.78
CA PRO A 148 -9.91 6.13 9.84
C PRO A 148 -10.51 5.08 10.75
N TYR A 149 -10.32 5.26 12.05
CA TYR A 149 -10.86 4.43 13.11
C TYR A 149 -11.59 5.31 14.11
N GLU A 150 -12.70 4.80 14.60
CA GLU A 150 -13.49 5.44 15.63
C GLU A 150 -13.52 4.54 16.86
N VAL A 151 -13.16 5.11 18.02
CA VAL A 151 -13.27 4.45 19.32
C VAL A 151 -14.38 5.13 20.10
N GLN A 152 -15.41 4.38 20.45
CA GLN A 152 -16.54 4.86 21.22
C GLN A 152 -16.55 4.23 22.61
N VAL A 153 -16.66 5.08 23.63
CA VAL A 153 -16.73 4.71 25.04
C VAL A 153 -18.04 5.22 25.62
N ILE A 154 -18.88 4.33 26.14
CA ILE A 154 -20.07 4.70 26.92
C ILE A 154 -19.69 4.65 28.39
N CYS A 155 -19.80 5.78 29.09
CA CYS A 155 -19.36 5.91 30.47
C CYS A 155 -20.27 6.82 31.31
N ARG A 156 -20.10 6.79 32.63
CA ARG A 156 -20.73 7.74 33.56
C ARG A 156 -20.18 9.15 33.35
N PRO A 157 -21.00 10.21 33.53
CA PRO A 157 -20.56 11.60 33.42
C PRO A 157 -19.33 11.96 34.27
N LYS A 158 -19.18 11.34 35.44
CA LYS A 158 -18.04 11.57 36.34
C LYS A 158 -16.71 11.01 35.82
N SER A 159 -16.76 9.97 34.99
CA SER A 159 -15.56 9.30 34.44
C SER A 159 -15.11 9.91 33.10
N GLU A 160 -15.95 10.70 32.45
CA GLU A 160 -15.73 11.27 31.11
C GLU A 160 -14.40 12.02 30.98
N LYS A 161 -14.11 12.97 31.89
CA LYS A 161 -12.88 13.78 31.83
C LYS A 161 -11.62 12.94 31.92
N TYR A 162 -11.64 11.92 32.77
CA TYR A 162 -10.51 11.02 32.98
C TYR A 162 -10.28 10.13 31.76
N LEU A 163 -11.35 9.55 31.20
CA LEU A 163 -11.29 8.72 30.00
C LEU A 163 -10.80 9.51 28.78
N ARG A 164 -11.27 10.76 28.62
CA ARG A 164 -10.78 11.67 27.58
C ARG A 164 -9.26 11.88 27.70
N ALA A 165 -8.76 12.12 28.90
CA ALA A 165 -7.33 12.30 29.14
C ALA A 165 -6.52 11.03 28.81
N GLN A 166 -7.02 9.85 29.17
CA GLN A 166 -6.37 8.57 28.82
C GLN A 166 -6.28 8.36 27.30
N ILE A 167 -7.37 8.61 26.55
CA ILE A 167 -7.35 8.49 25.09
C ILE A 167 -6.28 9.41 24.47
N VAL A 168 -6.21 10.67 24.93
CA VAL A 168 -5.20 11.63 24.43
C VAL A 168 -3.78 11.17 24.77
N GLN A 169 -3.56 10.65 25.98
CA GLN A 169 -2.23 10.20 26.41
C GLN A 169 -1.77 8.96 25.65
N HIS A 170 -2.65 7.98 25.43
CA HIS A 170 -2.33 6.76 24.70
C HIS A 170 -2.16 6.95 23.21
N THR A 171 -2.88 7.90 22.61
CA THR A 171 -2.72 8.22 21.18
C THR A 171 -1.38 8.89 20.91
N ALA A 172 -0.93 9.77 21.81
CA ALA A 172 0.37 10.42 21.71
C ALA A 172 1.58 9.45 21.79
N SER A 173 1.41 8.27 22.40
CA SER A 173 2.50 7.30 22.61
C SER A 173 2.53 6.14 21.61
N ASN A 174 1.53 5.98 20.73
CA ASN A 174 1.31 4.75 19.96
C ASN A 174 1.11 4.95 18.45
N ASP A 175 1.65 6.02 17.84
CA ASP A 175 1.48 6.35 16.41
C ASP A 175 0.00 6.40 15.95
N LEU A 176 -0.92 6.75 16.86
CA LEU A 176 -2.32 7.00 16.54
C LEU A 176 -2.53 8.51 16.41
N ILE A 177 -2.95 8.98 15.24
CA ILE A 177 -3.20 10.42 15.03
C ILE A 177 -4.65 10.72 15.42
N LEU A 178 -4.84 11.32 16.59
CA LEU A 178 -6.15 11.76 17.05
C LEU A 178 -6.65 12.95 16.21
N ARG A 179 -7.80 12.80 15.55
CA ARG A 179 -8.45 13.85 14.74
C ARG A 179 -9.41 14.69 15.57
N GLY A 180 -10.12 14.06 16.50
CA GLY A 180 -11.06 14.74 17.37
C GLY A 180 -11.61 13.81 18.44
N ILE A 181 -12.20 14.42 19.48
CA ILE A 181 -13.00 13.71 20.48
C ILE A 181 -14.31 14.46 20.63
N HIS A 182 -15.40 13.78 20.32
CA HIS A 182 -16.76 14.25 20.48
C HIS A 182 -17.40 13.61 21.71
N THR A 183 -18.34 14.32 22.31
CA THR A 183 -19.00 13.88 23.53
C THR A 183 -20.47 14.17 23.40
N VAL A 184 -21.27 13.12 23.41
CA VAL A 184 -22.72 13.20 23.25
C VAL A 184 -23.38 12.53 24.44
N ARG A 185 -24.48 13.09 24.92
CA ARG A 185 -25.26 12.50 26.00
C ARG A 185 -26.02 11.29 25.43
N ALA A 186 -25.73 10.09 25.94
CA ALA A 186 -26.29 8.83 25.43
C ALA A 186 -27.51 8.35 26.21
N GLY A 187 -27.78 8.93 27.38
CA GLY A 187 -28.94 8.66 28.22
C GLY A 187 -28.99 9.60 29.43
N GLU A 188 -29.88 9.36 30.39
CA GLU A 188 -30.04 10.22 31.57
C GLU A 188 -28.76 10.27 32.44
N ASP A 189 -28.05 9.15 32.59
CA ASP A 189 -26.83 9.05 33.42
C ASP A 189 -25.60 8.49 32.66
N ASN A 190 -25.63 8.55 31.32
CA ASN A 190 -24.56 8.03 30.46
C ASN A 190 -24.12 9.06 29.41
N ILE A 191 -22.82 9.06 29.13
CA ILE A 191 -22.16 9.84 28.09
C ILE A 191 -21.48 8.89 27.11
N ALA A 192 -21.65 9.14 25.82
CA ALA A 192 -20.85 8.55 24.76
C ALA A 192 -19.70 9.50 24.42
N LEU A 193 -18.48 9.02 24.59
CA LEU A 193 -17.25 9.67 24.18
C LEU A 193 -16.75 8.98 22.91
N THR A 194 -16.62 9.72 21.83
CA THR A 194 -16.25 9.18 20.52
C THR A 194 -14.98 9.85 20.02
N ALA A 195 -13.92 9.07 19.83
CA ALA A 195 -12.62 9.55 19.39
C ALA A 195 -12.32 9.07 17.97
N SER A 196 -12.16 10.01 17.05
CA SER A 196 -11.79 9.75 15.66
C SER A 196 -10.27 9.80 15.50
N MET A 197 -9.69 8.78 14.88
CA MET A 197 -8.25 8.57 14.79
C MET A 197 -7.86 8.11 13.38
N LEU A 198 -6.63 8.43 12.97
CA LEU A 198 -5.99 7.89 11.77
C LEU A 198 -4.82 7.02 12.17
N SER A 199 -4.71 5.82 11.62
CA SER A 199 -3.61 4.89 11.92
C SER A 199 -3.26 4.01 10.74
N ASP A 200 -2.00 3.57 10.72
CA ASP A 200 -1.41 2.62 9.78
C ASP A 200 -2.00 1.20 9.86
N SER A 201 -1.47 0.28 9.05
CA SER A 201 -1.92 -1.12 8.96
C SER A 201 -1.76 -1.94 10.26
N ARG A 202 -1.04 -1.41 11.26
CA ARG A 202 -0.84 -2.02 12.59
C ARG A 202 -1.83 -1.50 13.65
N ALA A 203 -2.80 -0.69 13.24
CA ALA A 203 -3.84 -0.14 14.12
C ALA A 203 -4.59 -1.18 14.96
N PRO A 204 -4.99 -2.38 14.44
CA PRO A 204 -5.86 -3.28 15.19
C PRO A 204 -5.29 -3.70 16.56
N ASP A 205 -4.02 -4.11 16.61
CA ASP A 205 -3.39 -4.53 17.87
C ASP A 205 -3.30 -3.38 18.89
N ARG A 206 -3.10 -2.15 18.41
CA ARG A 206 -2.98 -0.95 19.25
C ARG A 206 -4.36 -0.50 19.75
N LEU A 207 -5.37 -0.55 18.87
CA LEU A 207 -6.77 -0.24 19.20
C LEU A 207 -7.35 -1.27 20.17
N GLU A 208 -7.06 -2.56 19.98
CA GLU A 208 -7.47 -3.61 20.91
C GLU A 208 -6.90 -3.39 22.32
N ARG A 209 -5.62 -3.02 22.43
CA ARG A 209 -5.02 -2.67 23.73
C ARG A 209 -5.67 -1.44 24.36
N LEU A 210 -5.85 -0.38 23.57
CA LEU A 210 -6.52 0.83 24.05
C LEU A 210 -7.93 0.54 24.55
N VAL A 211 -8.71 -0.23 23.78
CA VAL A 211 -10.08 -0.63 24.13
C VAL A 211 -10.10 -1.50 25.39
N ALA A 212 -9.17 -2.46 25.51
CA ALA A 212 -9.05 -3.29 26.70
C ALA A 212 -8.72 -2.45 27.95
N GLU A 213 -7.80 -1.49 27.85
CA GLU A 213 -7.42 -0.62 28.96
C GLU A 213 -8.54 0.34 29.38
N LEU A 214 -9.27 0.90 28.41
CA LEU A 214 -10.43 1.74 28.66
C LEU A 214 -11.58 0.93 29.29
N SER A 215 -11.80 -0.31 28.84
CA SER A 215 -12.86 -1.18 29.39
C SER A 215 -12.63 -1.57 30.86
N LEU A 216 -11.40 -1.48 31.36
CA LEU A 216 -11.08 -1.75 32.75
C LEU A 216 -11.34 -0.55 33.69
N GLN A 217 -11.64 0.63 33.13
CA GLN A 217 -11.81 1.84 33.93
C GLN A 217 -13.16 1.87 34.67
N PRO A 218 -13.18 2.36 35.92
CA PRO A 218 -14.41 2.46 36.69
C PRO A 218 -15.41 3.45 36.06
N GLY A 219 -16.65 2.98 35.89
CA GLY A 219 -17.74 3.77 35.31
C GLY A 219 -17.84 3.69 33.79
N VAL A 220 -17.10 2.80 33.14
CA VAL A 220 -17.29 2.42 31.74
C VAL A 220 -18.35 1.32 31.64
N TYR A 221 -19.32 1.50 30.74
CA TYR A 221 -20.39 0.54 30.46
C TYR A 221 -20.09 -0.29 29.22
N ALA A 222 -19.54 0.34 28.18
CA ALA A 222 -19.17 -0.32 26.93
C ALA A 222 -18.03 0.44 26.27
N VAL A 223 -17.15 -0.29 25.58
CA VAL A 223 -16.15 0.26 24.67
C VAL A 223 -16.20 -0.54 23.39
N GLN A 224 -16.20 0.16 22.26
CA GLN A 224 -16.13 -0.45 20.95
C GLN A 224 -15.23 0.38 20.05
N TRP A 225 -14.66 -0.27 19.05
CA TRP A 225 -13.96 0.40 17.97
C TRP A 225 -14.45 -0.16 16.64
N HIS A 226 -14.48 0.69 15.62
CA HIS A 226 -14.76 0.27 14.26
C HIS A 226 -13.90 1.08 13.29
N ALA A 227 -13.57 0.47 12.16
CA ALA A 227 -13.10 1.25 11.02
C ALA A 227 -14.25 2.13 10.54
N GLU A 228 -14.00 3.41 10.32
CA GLU A 228 -15.01 4.32 9.78
C GLU A 228 -15.22 3.99 8.30
N ASP A 229 -16.42 3.54 7.95
CA ASP A 229 -16.80 3.34 6.55
C ASP A 229 -17.05 4.73 5.94
N GLN A 230 -16.45 5.05 4.79
CA GLN A 230 -16.42 6.41 4.19
C GLN A 230 -17.82 7.02 3.88
N SER A 231 -18.92 6.36 4.21
CA SER A 231 -20.30 6.75 3.91
C SER A 231 -20.99 7.67 4.94
N SER A 232 -20.37 7.99 6.08
CA SER A 232 -21.01 8.80 7.15
C SER A 232 -20.67 10.29 7.16
N LEU A 233 -19.80 10.77 6.26
CA LEU A 233 -19.38 12.19 6.16
C LEU A 233 -20.27 13.04 5.22
N SER A 234 -21.58 12.80 5.19
CA SER A 234 -22.54 13.75 4.62
C SER A 234 -23.26 14.49 5.76
N PRO A 235 -22.91 15.75 6.04
CA PRO A 235 -23.83 16.64 6.72
C PRO A 235 -24.80 17.19 5.68
N ASP A 236 -26.03 16.68 5.69
CA ASP A 236 -27.24 17.41 5.30
C ASP A 236 -28.42 16.91 6.15
#